data_AF-A0AAE0FLF5-F1
#
_entry.id   AF-A0AAE0FLF5-F1
#
_cell.length_a   1.000
_cell.length_b   1.000
_cell.length_c   1.000
_cell.angle_alpha   90.00
_cell.angle_beta   90.00
_cell.angle_gamma   90.00
#
_symmetry.space_group_name_H-M   'P 1'
#
loop_
_entity.id
_entity.type
_entity.pdbx_description
1 polymer ?
#
loop_
_entity_poly.entity_id
_entity_poly.type
_entity_poly.pdbx_seq_one_letter_code
_entity_poly.pdbx_strand_id
1 'polypeptide(L)'
;MEAIPRTYDKSIAGQVDEVNVDTEAAETRTEHDMLALSPQTLEGFRVSQLDSVYYIPSYVTEAQEHSLLDQVSSARSKWTNLKRRRLQNWGGIVEEKGMIPEPLPTWLSTLLGRLHEDVGLFRTAPNHVLVNEYQPGEGIMAHEDGPLYFPLVAILSLRSSAVIRFTRKQPSLNSGVEENHADSRPEVVSLVLRPRSLLIFKDAAYQ
;
A
#
# COMPACT_ATOMS: atom_id res chain seq x y z
N MET A 1 -1.31 -33.42 4.58
CA MET A 1 -2.15 -32.51 3.78
C MET A 1 -1.44 -31.19 3.75
N GLU A 2 -0.82 -30.85 2.62
CA GLU A 2 -0.25 -29.52 2.41
C GLU A 2 -1.43 -28.55 2.25
N ALA A 3 -1.54 -27.57 3.15
CA ALA A 3 -2.59 -26.58 3.04
C ALA A 3 -2.34 -25.77 1.75
N ILE A 4 -3.36 -25.68 0.89
CA ILE A 4 -3.30 -24.85 -0.32
C ILE A 4 -2.90 -23.42 0.11
N PRO A 5 -1.87 -22.80 -0.49
CA PRO A 5 -1.46 -21.44 -0.17
C PRO A 5 -2.68 -20.50 -0.28
N ARG A 6 -2.94 -19.72 0.77
CA ARG A 6 -4.02 -18.74 0.76
C ARG A 6 -3.52 -17.50 0.03
N THR A 7 -4.23 -17.14 -1.02
CA THR A 7 -3.91 -16.01 -1.89
C THR A 7 -5.07 -15.01 -1.93
N TYR A 8 -4.77 -13.73 -2.09
CA TYR A 8 -5.69 -12.61 -1.99
C TYR A 8 -5.48 -11.56 -3.10
N ASP A 9 -6.58 -11.06 -3.65
CA ASP A 9 -6.56 -9.87 -4.51
C ASP A 9 -6.85 -8.61 -3.69
N LYS A 10 -6.25 -7.49 -4.09
CA LYS A 10 -6.47 -6.19 -3.46
C LYS A 10 -7.10 -5.16 -4.39
N SER A 11 -7.97 -4.31 -3.85
CA SER A 11 -8.56 -3.16 -4.54
C SER A 11 -8.48 -1.92 -3.65
N ILE A 12 -8.41 -0.72 -4.25
CA ILE A 12 -8.45 0.54 -3.52
C ILE A 12 -9.60 1.40 -4.03
N ALA A 13 -10.40 1.94 -3.11
CA ALA A 13 -11.42 2.94 -3.39
C ALA A 13 -11.03 4.27 -2.71
N GLY A 14 -11.03 5.35 -3.49
CA GLY A 14 -10.71 6.70 -3.05
C GLY A 14 -11.90 7.40 -2.42
N GLN A 15 -11.67 7.95 -1.23
CA GLN A 15 -12.60 8.70 -0.39
C GLN A 15 -13.90 7.93 -0.06
N VAL A 16 -13.98 7.48 1.19
CA VAL A 16 -15.25 7.12 1.82
C VAL A 16 -15.75 8.33 2.61
N ASP A 17 -17.03 8.64 2.51
CA ASP A 17 -17.70 9.43 3.54
C ASP A 17 -17.51 8.69 4.86
N GLU A 18 -17.21 9.40 5.96
CA GLU A 18 -17.05 8.80 7.28
C GLU A 18 -18.36 8.12 7.71
N VAL A 19 -18.53 6.86 7.32
CA VAL A 19 -19.49 5.97 7.96
C VAL A 19 -18.79 5.48 9.20
N ASN A 20 -19.33 5.90 10.35
CA ASN A 20 -18.83 5.59 11.68
C ASN A 20 -18.76 4.07 11.86
N VAL A 21 -17.59 3.48 11.62
CA VAL A 21 -17.27 2.12 12.05
C VAL A 21 -16.45 2.30 13.31
N ASP A 22 -17.10 2.06 14.45
CA ASP A 22 -16.50 2.12 15.78
C ASP A 22 -15.17 1.36 15.80
N THR A 23 -14.09 2.12 15.69
CA THR A 23 -12.74 1.71 16.06
C THR A 23 -12.34 2.61 17.21
N GLU A 24 -12.96 2.34 18.36
CA GLU A 24 -12.58 2.91 19.64
C GLU A 24 -11.22 2.31 20.04
N ALA A 25 -10.15 3.04 19.68
CA ALA A 25 -8.91 3.19 20.47
C ALA A 25 -7.83 3.83 19.59
N ALA A 26 -7.60 5.13 19.78
CA ALA A 26 -6.29 5.81 19.79
C ALA A 26 -6.48 7.29 19.41
N GLU A 27 -7.17 8.05 20.26
CA GLU A 27 -7.08 9.51 20.21
C GLU A 27 -6.15 10.01 21.32
N THR A 28 -5.35 11.02 20.95
CA THR A 28 -4.30 11.74 21.68
C THR A 28 -3.01 10.99 22.06
N ARG A 29 -2.03 10.99 21.12
CA ARG A 29 -0.59 10.92 21.45
C ARG A 29 0.11 12.18 20.94
N THR A 30 0.94 12.78 21.79
CA THR A 30 1.77 13.95 21.49
C THR A 30 2.95 13.60 20.57
N GLU A 31 3.55 14.60 19.91
CA GLU A 31 4.71 14.46 19.00
C GLU A 31 5.90 13.71 19.62
N HIS A 32 5.96 13.65 20.94
CA HIS A 32 7.05 13.05 21.72
C HIS A 32 6.88 11.54 21.98
N ASP A 33 5.75 10.94 21.57
CA ASP A 33 5.37 9.54 21.84
C ASP A 33 5.29 8.66 20.58
N MET A 34 5.79 9.17 19.45
CA MET A 34 6.03 8.36 18.26
C MET A 34 7.19 7.41 18.54
N LEU A 35 6.88 6.26 19.14
CA LEU A 35 7.76 5.11 19.23
C LEU A 35 8.49 4.98 17.89
N ALA A 36 9.81 5.12 17.90
CA ALA A 36 10.62 4.75 16.75
C ALA A 36 10.19 3.34 16.33
N LEU A 37 9.64 3.22 15.13
CA LEU A 37 9.30 1.91 14.59
C LEU A 37 10.60 1.13 14.52
N SER A 38 10.54 -0.07 15.05
CA SER A 38 11.64 -1.01 15.00
C SER A 38 11.06 -2.34 14.53
N PRO A 39 11.92 -3.25 14.03
CA PRO A 39 11.47 -4.59 13.66
C PRO A 39 10.75 -5.31 14.81
N GLN A 40 11.08 -5.01 16.07
CA GLN A 40 10.44 -5.60 17.24
C GLN A 40 9.06 -4.99 17.54
N THR A 41 8.80 -3.73 17.19
CA THR A 41 7.50 -3.09 17.42
C THR A 41 6.51 -3.34 16.29
N LEU A 42 6.97 -3.73 15.10
CA LEU A 42 6.14 -4.01 13.93
C LEU A 42 5.04 -5.05 14.20
N GLU A 43 5.33 -6.05 15.02
CA GLU A 43 4.37 -7.12 15.34
C GLU A 43 3.10 -6.60 16.03
N GLY A 44 3.19 -5.52 16.80
CA GLY A 44 2.05 -4.86 17.43
C GLY A 44 1.10 -4.17 16.42
N PHE A 45 1.53 -4.03 15.17
CA PHE A 45 0.74 -3.44 14.08
C PHE A 45 0.16 -4.49 13.12
N ARG A 46 0.29 -5.78 13.42
CA ARG A 46 -0.28 -6.85 12.60
C ARG A 46 -1.80 -6.76 12.55
N VAL A 47 -2.37 -6.92 11.35
CA VAL A 47 -3.82 -7.03 11.15
C VAL A 47 -4.27 -8.44 11.53
N SER A 48 -5.11 -8.56 12.55
CA SER A 48 -5.49 -9.85 13.15
C SER A 48 -6.06 -10.90 12.17
N GLN A 49 -6.70 -10.46 11.09
CA GLN A 49 -7.29 -11.32 10.06
C GLN A 49 -6.27 -11.84 9.04
N LEU A 50 -5.10 -11.18 8.94
CA LEU A 50 -4.07 -11.47 7.94
C LEU A 50 -2.66 -11.32 8.55
N ASP A 51 -2.04 -12.47 8.84
CA ASP A 51 -0.69 -12.57 9.41
C ASP A 51 0.43 -11.89 8.63
N SER A 52 0.17 -11.62 7.35
CA SER A 52 1.12 -11.03 6.42
C SER A 52 0.75 -9.61 6.04
N VAL A 53 -0.05 -8.92 6.85
CA VAL A 53 -0.42 -7.51 6.70
C VAL A 53 -0.19 -6.75 8.01
N TYR A 54 0.44 -5.59 7.92
CA TYR A 54 0.70 -4.68 9.03
C TYR A 54 0.18 -3.29 8.69
N TYR A 55 -0.47 -2.63 9.65
CA TYR A 55 -1.02 -1.28 9.50
C TYR A 55 -0.52 -0.36 10.60
N ILE A 56 0.25 0.66 10.20
CA ILE A 56 0.88 1.62 11.10
C ILE A 56 0.22 3.00 10.89
N PRO A 57 -0.55 3.52 11.86
CA PRO A 57 -1.10 4.87 11.79
C PRO A 57 -0.01 5.93 11.99
N SER A 58 -0.18 7.11 11.37
CA SER A 58 0.71 8.27 11.59
C SER A 58 2.22 7.98 11.44
N TYR A 59 2.60 7.19 10.43
CA TYR A 59 3.98 6.81 10.14
C TYR A 59 4.88 8.00 9.72
N VAL A 60 4.28 9.00 9.11
CA VAL A 60 4.92 10.29 8.85
C VAL A 60 4.24 11.37 9.68
N THR A 61 4.96 12.43 10.03
CA THR A 61 4.38 13.61 10.65
C THR A 61 3.62 14.45 9.63
N GLU A 62 2.78 15.38 10.10
CA GLU A 62 2.09 16.34 9.22
C GLU A 62 3.07 17.20 8.41
N ALA A 63 4.17 17.64 9.03
CA ALA A 63 5.22 18.38 8.32
C ALA A 63 5.91 17.55 7.23
N GLN A 64 6.15 16.26 7.49
CA GLN A 64 6.71 15.33 6.50
C GLN A 64 5.72 15.08 5.36
N GLU A 65 4.43 14.89 5.67
CA GLU A 65 3.37 14.76 4.67
C GLU A 65 3.29 15.99 3.75
N HIS A 66 3.31 17.20 4.32
CA HIS A 66 3.33 18.43 3.53
C HIS A 66 4.55 18.49 2.60
N SER A 67 5.75 18.19 3.12
CA SER A 67 6.96 18.17 2.30
C SER A 67 6.90 17.14 1.17
N LEU A 68 6.37 15.94 1.42
CA LEU A 68 6.18 14.92 0.40
C LEU A 68 5.17 15.37 -0.67
N LEU A 69 4.05 15.97 -0.26
CA LEU A 69 3.04 16.48 -1.18
C LEU A 69 3.58 17.61 -2.07
N ASP A 70 4.43 18.48 -1.53
CA ASP A 70 5.11 19.53 -2.30
C ASP A 70 6.05 18.93 -3.35
N GLN A 71 6.87 17.95 -2.97
CA GLN A 71 7.77 17.25 -3.91
C GLN A 71 6.99 16.56 -5.04
N VAL A 72 5.95 15.80 -4.70
CA VAL A 72 5.07 15.13 -5.67
C VAL A 72 4.40 16.13 -6.61
N SER A 73 3.91 17.25 -6.08
CA SER A 73 3.25 18.30 -6.87
C SER A 73 4.20 19.07 -7.77
N SER A 74 5.46 19.22 -7.36
CA SER A 74 6.51 19.90 -8.14
C SER A 74 6.94 19.09 -9.37
N ALA A 75 6.88 17.75 -9.31
CA ALA A 75 7.28 16.84 -10.38
C ALA A 75 6.21 16.68 -11.48
N ARG A 76 5.70 17.81 -12.00
CA ARG A 76 4.54 17.83 -12.93
C ARG A 76 4.72 16.97 -14.19
N SER A 77 5.94 16.90 -14.72
CA SER A 77 6.26 16.14 -15.95
C SER A 77 6.29 14.62 -15.76
N LYS A 78 6.28 14.11 -14.52
CA LYS A 78 6.30 12.66 -14.23
C LYS A 78 4.90 12.03 -14.22
N TRP A 79 3.83 12.83 -14.30
CA TRP A 79 2.46 12.33 -14.29
C TRP A 79 2.08 11.70 -15.63
N THR A 80 1.58 10.47 -15.56
CA THR A 80 0.86 9.78 -16.64
C THR A 80 -0.61 9.65 -16.25
N ASN A 81 -1.52 10.07 -17.12
CA ASN A 81 -2.95 9.89 -16.91
C ASN A 81 -3.36 8.47 -17.32
N LEU A 82 -3.99 7.74 -16.40
CA LEU A 82 -4.62 6.45 -16.64
C LEU A 82 -6.15 6.63 -16.56
N LYS A 83 -6.92 5.57 -16.87
CA LYS A 83 -8.38 5.66 -17.00
C LYS A 83 -9.11 6.25 -15.79
N ARG A 84 -8.64 6.00 -14.56
CA ARG A 84 -9.29 6.41 -13.29
C ARG A 84 -8.29 6.83 -12.21
N ARG A 85 -7.09 7.25 -12.61
CA ARG A 85 -6.03 7.70 -11.70
C ARG A 85 -4.92 8.37 -12.48
N ARG A 86 -4.05 9.11 -11.79
CA ARG A 86 -2.75 9.52 -12.32
C ARG A 86 -1.63 8.75 -11.62
N LEU A 87 -0.55 8.51 -12.35
CA LEU A 87 0.60 7.73 -11.88
C LEU A 87 1.89 8.53 -12.09
N GLN A 88 2.77 8.56 -11.10
CA GLN A 88 4.20 8.82 -11.30
C GLN A 88 5.00 7.54 -11.11
N ASN A 89 6.09 7.40 -11.86
CA ASN A 89 7.03 6.29 -11.75
C ASN A 89 8.43 6.84 -11.43
N TRP A 90 9.04 6.31 -10.36
CA TRP A 90 10.36 6.68 -9.87
C TRP A 90 11.24 5.46 -9.61
N GLY A 91 12.54 5.60 -9.89
CA GLY A 91 13.54 4.58 -9.58
C GLY A 91 13.77 3.54 -10.68
N GLY A 92 12.98 3.58 -11.76
CA GLY A 92 13.21 2.77 -12.95
C GLY A 92 11.97 2.53 -13.80
N ILE A 93 12.19 1.96 -14.98
CA ILE A 93 11.13 1.54 -15.90
C ILE A 93 11.01 0.02 -15.81
N VAL A 94 9.79 -0.47 -15.58
CA VAL A 94 9.48 -1.89 -15.59
C VAL A 94 9.27 -2.32 -17.04
N GLU A 95 10.06 -3.31 -17.49
CA GLU A 95 9.94 -3.98 -18.77
C GLU A 95 9.68 -5.48 -18.58
N GLU A 96 9.37 -6.19 -19.67
CA GLU A 96 9.08 -7.63 -19.67
C GLU A 96 10.22 -8.46 -19.06
N LYS A 97 11.48 -8.03 -19.23
CA LYS A 97 12.68 -8.75 -18.78
C LYS A 97 13.21 -8.30 -17.41
N GLY A 98 12.57 -7.32 -16.76
CA GLY A 98 13.03 -6.78 -15.49
C GLY A 98 12.85 -5.28 -15.37
N MET A 99 13.61 -4.64 -14.48
CA MET A 99 13.58 -3.20 -14.28
C MET A 99 14.86 -2.56 -14.79
N ILE A 100 14.74 -1.51 -15.62
CA ILE A 100 15.85 -0.62 -15.96
C ILE A 100 15.92 0.44 -14.84
N PRO A 101 16.95 0.42 -13.98
CA PRO A 101 17.01 1.31 -12.82
C PRO A 101 17.31 2.75 -13.23
N GLU A 102 16.68 3.69 -12.53
CA GLU A 102 16.97 5.13 -12.62
C GLU A 102 17.32 5.68 -11.22
N PRO A 103 18.15 6.73 -11.11
CA PRO A 103 18.41 7.37 -9.83
C PRO A 103 17.13 7.90 -9.20
N LEU A 104 16.94 7.63 -7.90
CA LEU A 104 15.88 8.23 -7.12
C LEU A 104 16.24 9.67 -6.73
N PRO A 105 15.27 10.60 -6.72
CA PRO A 105 15.48 11.91 -6.14
C PRO A 105 15.70 11.80 -4.62
N THR A 106 16.48 12.73 -4.06
CA THR A 106 16.93 12.68 -2.66
C THR A 106 15.80 12.52 -1.66
N TRP A 107 14.65 13.15 -1.88
CA TRP A 107 13.49 13.05 -0.99
C TRP A 107 12.93 11.63 -0.90
N LEU A 108 12.96 10.87 -2.01
CA LEU A 108 12.57 9.46 -2.02
C LEU A 108 13.65 8.58 -1.39
N SER A 109 14.92 8.76 -1.77
CA SER A 109 15.99 7.93 -1.20
C SER A 109 16.07 8.06 0.33
N THR A 110 15.85 9.27 0.86
CA THR A 110 15.79 9.50 2.32
C THR A 110 14.59 8.80 2.96
N LEU A 111 13.40 8.89 2.36
CA LEU A 111 12.19 8.22 2.86
C LEU A 111 12.35 6.69 2.84
N LEU A 112 12.89 6.13 1.75
CA LEU A 112 13.06 4.69 1.57
C LEU A 112 14.18 4.12 2.44
N GLY A 113 15.24 4.90 2.70
CA GLY A 113 16.27 4.55 3.68
C GLY A 113 15.69 4.41 5.08
N ARG A 114 14.90 5.40 5.53
CA ARG A 114 14.20 5.31 6.82
C ARG A 114 13.22 4.13 6.87
N LEU A 115 12.42 3.94 5.81
CA LEU A 115 11.49 2.80 5.72
C LEU A 115 12.21 1.45 5.85
N HIS A 116 13.39 1.33 5.24
CA HIS A 116 14.20 0.11 5.34
C HIS A 116 14.65 -0.16 6.78
N GLU A 117 15.14 0.87 7.48
CA GLU A 117 15.58 0.79 8.87
C GLU A 117 14.42 0.50 9.83
N ASP A 118 13.33 1.25 9.71
CA ASP A 118 12.14 1.16 10.58
C ASP A 118 11.46 -0.22 10.48
N VAL A 119 11.32 -0.74 9.24
CA VAL A 119 10.58 -1.99 8.98
C VAL A 119 11.46 -3.22 9.12
N GLY A 120 12.72 -3.17 8.69
CA GLY A 120 13.67 -4.29 8.74
C GLY A 120 13.27 -5.57 7.99
N LEU A 121 12.19 -5.56 7.21
CA LEU A 121 11.74 -6.70 6.39
C LEU A 121 12.33 -6.68 4.98
N PHE A 122 12.69 -5.51 4.46
CA PHE A 122 13.31 -5.38 3.15
C PHE A 122 14.77 -5.85 3.19
N ARG A 123 15.21 -6.63 2.19
CA ARG A 123 16.62 -7.07 2.09
C ARG A 123 17.58 -5.91 1.84
N THR A 124 17.13 -4.95 1.04
CA THR A 124 17.80 -3.69 0.74
C THR A 124 16.75 -2.58 0.74
N ALA A 125 17.15 -1.32 0.87
CA ALA A 125 16.21 -0.23 0.71
C ALA A 125 15.43 -0.35 -0.61
N PRO A 126 14.10 -0.14 -0.60
CA PRO A 126 13.32 -0.14 -1.83
C PRO A 126 13.88 0.88 -2.82
N ASN A 127 13.82 0.55 -4.10
CA ASN A 127 14.43 1.33 -5.16
C ASN A 127 13.44 1.73 -6.26
N HIS A 128 12.16 1.38 -6.12
CA HIS A 128 11.10 1.67 -7.07
C HIS A 128 9.87 2.21 -6.35
N VAL A 129 9.30 3.31 -6.85
CA VAL A 129 8.14 3.97 -6.23
C VAL A 129 7.12 4.36 -7.28
N LEU A 130 5.87 3.96 -7.03
CA LEU A 130 4.71 4.38 -7.79
C LEU A 130 3.88 5.35 -6.95
N VAL A 131 3.74 6.60 -7.41
CA VAL A 131 2.84 7.58 -6.77
C VAL A 131 1.51 7.54 -7.49
N ASN A 132 0.44 7.19 -6.78
CA ASN A 132 -0.90 7.14 -7.33
C ASN A 132 -1.75 8.28 -6.79
N GLU A 133 -2.42 9.01 -7.68
CA GLU A 133 -3.42 10.01 -7.31
C GLU A 133 -4.80 9.57 -7.81
N TYR A 134 -5.77 9.61 -6.91
CA TYR A 134 -7.17 9.29 -7.17
C TYR A 134 -8.02 10.51 -6.82
N GLN A 135 -8.96 10.87 -7.69
CA GLN A 135 -10.03 11.80 -7.37
C GLN A 135 -11.11 11.12 -6.51
N PRO A 136 -11.99 11.88 -5.84
CA PRO A 136 -13.10 11.30 -5.08
C PRO A 136 -13.95 10.37 -5.96
N GLY A 137 -14.21 9.14 -5.47
CA GLY A 137 -14.95 8.11 -6.21
C GLY A 137 -14.12 7.34 -7.27
N GLU A 138 -12.84 7.65 -7.41
CA GLU A 138 -11.90 6.86 -8.21
C GLU A 138 -11.24 5.75 -7.39
N GLY A 139 -10.59 4.82 -8.06
CA GLY A 139 -9.95 3.68 -7.41
C GLY A 139 -9.30 2.75 -8.41
N ILE A 140 -8.69 1.68 -7.90
CA ILE A 140 -8.16 0.58 -8.71
C ILE A 140 -8.88 -0.72 -8.37
N MET A 141 -9.26 -1.45 -9.42
CA MET A 141 -9.96 -2.74 -9.34
C MET A 141 -9.09 -3.79 -8.62
N ALA A 142 -9.73 -4.90 -8.25
CA ALA A 142 -9.03 -6.08 -7.72
C ALA A 142 -7.89 -6.50 -8.65
N HIS A 143 -6.67 -6.55 -8.11
CA HIS A 143 -5.47 -6.95 -8.85
C HIS A 143 -4.38 -7.45 -7.89
N GLU A 144 -3.36 -8.05 -8.49
CA GLU A 144 -2.09 -8.36 -7.85
C GLU A 144 -1.00 -7.41 -8.33
N ASP A 145 0.04 -7.23 -7.52
CA ASP A 145 1.22 -6.54 -8.01
C ASP A 145 2.02 -7.49 -8.91
N GLY A 146 2.69 -6.93 -9.91
CA GLY A 146 3.51 -7.72 -10.83
C GLY A 146 4.68 -8.39 -10.10
N PRO A 147 5.15 -9.56 -10.57
CA PRO A 147 6.08 -10.44 -9.84
C PRO A 147 7.41 -9.80 -9.43
N LEU A 148 7.78 -8.65 -10.02
CA LEU A 148 8.95 -7.87 -9.64
C LEU A 148 8.88 -7.29 -8.21
N TYR A 149 7.69 -7.12 -7.65
CA TYR A 149 7.51 -6.57 -6.29
C TYR A 149 7.34 -7.64 -5.22
N PHE A 150 7.33 -8.93 -5.60
CA PHE A 150 7.28 -10.02 -4.65
C PHE A 150 8.60 -10.08 -3.85
N PRO A 151 8.59 -10.33 -2.53
CA PRO A 151 7.44 -10.74 -1.72
C PRO A 151 6.82 -9.64 -0.85
N LEU A 152 7.22 -8.37 -0.98
CA LEU A 152 6.96 -7.36 0.05
C LEU A 152 6.69 -5.99 -0.57
N VAL A 153 5.57 -5.38 -0.17
CA VAL A 153 5.17 -4.03 -0.60
C VAL A 153 4.79 -3.19 0.61
N ALA A 154 5.10 -1.89 0.51
CA ALA A 154 4.66 -0.87 1.44
C ALA A 154 3.88 0.22 0.70
N ILE A 155 2.80 0.70 1.30
CA ILE A 155 1.95 1.78 0.80
C ILE A 155 1.90 2.87 1.87
N LEU A 156 2.41 4.06 1.54
CA LEU A 156 2.25 5.26 2.34
C LEU A 156 1.07 6.07 1.79
N SER A 157 0.04 6.28 2.61
CA SER A 157 -1.12 7.08 2.25
C SER A 157 -0.95 8.54 2.68
N LEU A 158 -1.33 9.48 1.81
CA LEU A 158 -1.22 10.92 2.04
C LEU A 158 -2.54 11.62 1.70
N ARG A 159 -2.74 12.82 2.25
CA ARG A 159 -3.83 13.78 1.96
C ARG A 159 -5.22 13.33 2.41
N SER A 160 -5.79 12.28 1.82
CA SER A 160 -7.15 11.81 2.12
C SER A 160 -7.19 10.31 2.42
N SER A 161 -8.22 9.90 3.15
CA SER A 161 -8.44 8.48 3.45
C SER A 161 -8.86 7.71 2.19
N ALA A 162 -8.40 6.46 2.11
CA ALA A 162 -8.86 5.49 1.11
C ALA A 162 -9.20 4.17 1.80
N VAL A 163 -9.95 3.30 1.13
CA VAL A 163 -10.18 1.93 1.60
C VAL A 163 -9.42 0.96 0.72
N ILE A 164 -8.60 0.11 1.32
CA ILE A 164 -8.05 -1.07 0.66
C ILE A 164 -8.80 -2.31 1.12
N ARG A 165 -9.18 -3.17 0.17
CA ARG A 165 -9.87 -4.44 0.45
C ARG A 165 -9.02 -5.61 0.03
N PHE A 166 -8.84 -6.57 0.91
CA PHE A 166 -8.25 -7.88 0.62
C PHE A 166 -9.37 -8.91 0.49
N THR A 167 -9.43 -9.58 -0.66
CA THR A 167 -10.45 -10.60 -0.98
C THR A 167 -9.78 -11.92 -1.27
N ARG A 168 -10.39 -13.04 -0.84
CA ARG A 168 -9.79 -14.35 -1.12
C ARG A 168 -9.89 -14.68 -2.61
N LYS A 169 -8.81 -15.20 -3.20
CA LYS A 169 -8.92 -15.83 -4.52
C LYS A 169 -9.79 -17.08 -4.42
N GLN A 170 -10.79 -17.17 -5.29
CA GLN A 170 -11.48 -18.44 -5.51
C GLN A 170 -10.59 -19.29 -6.43
N PRO A 171 -10.33 -20.57 -6.12
CA PRO A 171 -9.68 -21.44 -7.07
C PRO A 171 -10.54 -21.47 -8.33
N SER A 172 -9.93 -21.16 -9.48
CA SER A 172 -10.59 -21.24 -10.78
C SER A 172 -11.01 -22.69 -11.03
N LEU A 173 -12.26 -23.03 -10.73
CA LEU A 173 -12.87 -24.21 -11.30
C LEU A 173 -12.93 -23.94 -12.80
N ASN A 174 -12.22 -24.77 -13.59
CA ASN A 174 -12.23 -24.74 -15.05
C ASN A 174 -13.68 -24.69 -15.57
N SER A 175 -14.17 -23.49 -15.85
CA SER A 175 -15.44 -23.24 -16.51
C SER A 175 -15.23 -21.93 -17.23
N GLY A 176 -15.15 -21.99 -18.55
CA GLY A 176 -14.87 -20.87 -19.45
C GLY A 176 -15.99 -19.83 -19.47
N VAL A 177 -16.31 -19.27 -18.31
CA VAL A 177 -17.21 -18.15 -18.15
C VAL A 177 -16.40 -17.07 -17.45
N GLU A 178 -15.99 -16.06 -18.22
CA GLU A 178 -15.43 -14.81 -17.69
C GLU A 178 -16.54 -14.07 -16.91
N GLU A 179 -16.83 -14.51 -15.69
CA GLU A 179 -17.75 -13.77 -14.83
C GLU A 179 -17.01 -12.62 -14.14
N ASN A 180 -17.25 -11.43 -14.68
CA ASN A 180 -16.81 -10.11 -14.20
C ASN A 180 -17.45 -9.70 -12.85
N HIS A 181 -17.61 -10.63 -11.90
CA HIS A 181 -18.15 -10.32 -10.57
C HIS A 181 -17.03 -10.31 -9.53
N ALA A 182 -16.21 -9.24 -9.57
CA ALA A 182 -15.30 -8.90 -8.48
C ALA A 182 -16.04 -8.72 -7.13
N ASP A 183 -17.35 -8.46 -7.17
CA ASP A 183 -18.22 -8.18 -6.03
C ASP A 183 -18.68 -9.43 -5.24
N SER A 184 -18.46 -10.65 -5.76
CA SER A 184 -18.91 -11.90 -5.12
C SER A 184 -17.79 -12.69 -4.43
N ARG A 185 -16.58 -12.13 -4.32
CA ARG A 185 -15.50 -12.77 -3.59
C ARG A 185 -15.66 -12.49 -2.09
N PRO A 186 -15.47 -13.50 -1.21
CA PRO A 186 -15.55 -13.25 0.22
C PRO A 186 -14.43 -12.28 0.62
N GLU A 187 -14.84 -11.09 1.07
CA GLU A 187 -13.95 -10.12 1.68
C GLU A 187 -13.32 -10.73 2.94
N VAL A 188 -12.01 -10.56 3.07
CA VAL A 188 -11.26 -11.06 4.22
C VAL A 188 -11.03 -9.94 5.21
N VAL A 189 -10.58 -8.78 4.71
CA VAL A 189 -10.46 -7.57 5.51
C VAL A 189 -10.51 -6.32 4.62
N SER A 190 -11.17 -5.27 5.10
CA SER A 190 -11.08 -3.91 4.60
C SER A 190 -10.36 -3.03 5.61
N LEU A 191 -9.43 -2.21 5.14
CA LEU A 191 -8.68 -1.27 5.98
C LEU A 191 -8.88 0.15 5.46
N VAL A 192 -9.20 1.07 6.39
CA VAL A 192 -9.19 2.51 6.10
C VAL A 192 -7.74 3.00 6.18
N LEU A 193 -7.18 3.34 5.04
CA LEU A 193 -5.86 3.95 4.91
C LEU A 193 -5.98 5.45 5.17
N ARG A 194 -5.90 5.85 6.44
CA ARG A 194 -5.87 7.26 6.85
C ARG A 194 -4.63 7.99 6.32
N PRO A 195 -4.68 9.32 6.13
CA PRO A 195 -3.49 10.11 5.83
C PRO A 195 -2.35 9.79 6.80
N ARG A 196 -1.12 9.79 6.26
CA ARG A 196 0.13 9.47 6.96
C ARG A 196 0.30 8.04 7.43
N SER A 197 -0.65 7.14 7.16
CA SER A 197 -0.52 5.74 7.53
C SER A 197 0.37 4.96 6.56
N LEU A 198 1.04 3.94 7.09
CA LEU A 198 1.84 2.97 6.34
C LEU A 198 1.17 1.60 6.42
N LEU A 199 0.82 1.05 5.26
CA LEU A 199 0.39 -0.34 5.11
C LEU A 199 1.55 -1.16 4.57
N ILE A 200 1.81 -2.32 5.14
CA ILE A 200 2.79 -3.28 4.63
C ILE A 200 2.06 -4.61 4.42
N PHE A 201 2.26 -5.23 3.26
CA PHE A 201 1.80 -6.60 3.05
C PHE A 201 2.87 -7.43 2.35
N LYS A 202 2.89 -8.72 2.68
CA LYS A 202 3.90 -9.67 2.22
C LYS A 202 3.36 -11.07 1.98
N ASP A 203 4.18 -11.93 1.40
CA ASP A 203 3.97 -13.37 1.28
C ASP A 203 2.55 -13.73 0.81
N ALA A 204 1.76 -14.39 1.66
CA ALA A 204 0.41 -14.84 1.36
C ALA A 204 -0.54 -13.69 0.97
N ALA A 205 -0.41 -12.50 1.57
CA ALA A 205 -1.23 -11.33 1.23
C ALA A 205 -0.78 -10.62 -0.05
N TYR A 206 0.38 -11.00 -0.60
CA TYR A 206 0.84 -10.51 -1.90
C TYR A 206 0.29 -11.36 -3.06
N GLN A 207 0.23 -12.67 -2.86
CA GLN A 207 -0.11 -13.69 -3.87
C GLN A 207 -1.59 -13.99 -3.96
#